data_AF-A0A137PIG1-F1
#
_entry.id   AF-A0A137PIG1-F1
#
_cell.length_a   1.000
_cell.length_b   1.000
_cell.length_c   1.000
_cell.angle_alpha   90.00
_cell.angle_beta   90.00
_cell.angle_gamma   90.00
#
_symmetry.space_group_name_H-M   'P 1'
#
loop_
_entity.id
_entity.type
_entity.pdbx_description
1 polymer ?
#
loop_
_entity_poly.entity_id
_entity_poly.type
_entity_poly.pdbx_seq_one_letter_code
_entity_poly.pdbx_strand_id
1 'polypeptide(L)' 'MHQKPTKNVQLADDEEDEFDLRIKRTGCYDNHIKLQDCYFDKKDWRLCKEEMKAFKACMDKYQGTDKD' A
#
# COMPACT_ATOMS: atom_id res chain seq x y z
N MET A 1 -5.26 -40.04 -13.57
CA MET A 1 -4.22 -39.00 -13.39
C MET A 1 -4.70 -38.06 -12.29
N HIS A 2 -3.82 -37.74 -11.36
CA HIS A 2 -4.13 -37.25 -10.01
C HIS A 2 -5.05 -36.01 -9.97
N GLN A 3 -6.11 -36.12 -9.18
CA GLN A 3 -7.02 -35.05 -8.78
C GLN A 3 -6.28 -34.08 -7.83
N LYS A 4 -6.33 -32.77 -8.10
CA LYS A 4 -6.14 -31.74 -7.06
C LYS A 4 -7.27 -30.72 -7.16
N PRO A 5 -7.93 -30.41 -6.03
CA PRO A 5 -9.26 -29.81 -6.03
C PRO A 5 -9.21 -28.32 -6.38
N THR A 6 -10.22 -27.90 -7.12
CA THR A 6 -10.62 -26.52 -7.38
C THR A 6 -10.70 -25.75 -6.05
N LYS A 7 -9.75 -24.85 -5.78
CA LYS A 7 -9.85 -23.94 -4.63
C LYS A 7 -10.94 -22.92 -4.96
N ASN A 8 -12.03 -23.06 -4.21
CA ASN A 8 -13.05 -22.08 -3.87
C ASN A 8 -12.72 -20.65 -4.27
N VAL A 9 -13.64 -20.06 -5.05
CA VAL A 9 -13.92 -18.62 -5.03
C VAL A 9 -14.44 -18.30 -3.63
N GLN A 10 -13.51 -18.12 -2.69
CA GLN A 10 -13.78 -17.54 -1.38
C GLN A 10 -13.62 -16.03 -1.57
N LEU A 11 -14.65 -15.29 -1.16
CA LEU A 11 -14.73 -13.84 -1.21
C LEU A 11 -13.37 -13.19 -0.84
N ALA A 12 -12.81 -12.41 -1.75
CA ALA A 12 -11.61 -11.60 -1.53
C ALA A 12 -11.96 -10.36 -0.67
N ASP A 13 -12.48 -10.60 0.54
CA ASP A 13 -13.01 -9.54 1.41
C ASP A 13 -12.31 -9.47 2.78
N ASP A 14 -11.27 -10.29 3.03
CA ASP A 14 -10.57 -10.32 4.34
C ASP A 14 -9.04 -10.45 4.24
N GLU A 15 -8.43 -10.47 3.05
CA GLU A 15 -6.96 -10.49 2.91
C GLU A 15 -6.45 -9.08 2.63
N GLU A 16 -5.87 -8.43 3.65
CA GLU A 16 -5.06 -7.23 3.43
C GLU A 16 -3.89 -7.57 2.50
N ASP A 17 -3.77 -6.84 1.39
CA ASP A 17 -2.71 -7.05 0.41
C ASP A 17 -1.33 -7.04 1.11
N GLU A 18 -0.44 -7.96 0.71
CA GLU A 18 0.93 -8.03 1.27
C GLU A 18 1.65 -6.68 1.17
N PHE A 19 1.36 -5.93 0.10
CA PHE A 19 1.86 -4.59 -0.11
C PHE A 19 1.39 -3.60 0.97
N ASP A 20 0.10 -3.62 1.29
CA ASP A 20 -0.50 -2.78 2.32
C ASP A 20 0.02 -3.14 3.70
N LEU A 21 0.14 -4.45 3.99
CA LEU A 21 0.75 -4.94 5.23
C LEU A 21 2.18 -4.42 5.39
N ARG A 22 2.97 -4.40 4.33
CA ARG A 22 4.34 -3.86 4.37
C ARG A 22 4.32 -2.36 4.67
N ILE A 23 3.42 -1.59 4.07
CA ILE A 23 3.31 -0.15 4.32
C ILE A 23 2.82 0.14 5.74
N LYS A 24 1.89 -0.66 6.28
CA LYS A 24 1.45 -0.54 7.68
C LYS A 24 2.61 -0.69 8.66
N ARG A 25 3.53 -1.63 8.39
CA ARG A 25 4.73 -1.85 9.23
C ARG A 25 5.69 -0.66 9.25
N THR A 26 5.67 0.22 8.23
CA THR A 26 6.53 1.41 8.21
C THR A 26 5.96 2.59 9.00
N GLY A 27 4.70 2.51 9.45
CA GLY A 27 3.99 3.65 10.05
C GLY A 27 3.57 4.72 9.04
N CYS A 28 3.74 4.48 7.73
CA CYS A 28 3.43 5.45 6.67
C CYS A 28 2.08 5.22 5.98
N TYR A 29 1.21 4.37 6.55
CA TYR A 29 -0.05 3.96 5.91
C TYR A 29 -1.00 5.13 5.67
N ASP A 30 -1.13 6.09 6.59
CA ASP A 30 -2.02 7.24 6.38
C ASP A 30 -1.60 8.10 5.17
N ASN A 31 -0.29 8.24 4.96
CA ASN A 31 0.23 8.94 3.78
C ASN A 31 0.01 8.12 2.49
N HIS A 32 0.02 6.79 2.59
CA HIS A 32 -0.33 5.91 1.48
C HIS A 32 -1.79 6.07 1.08
N ILE A 33 -2.72 6.00 2.04
CA ILE A 33 -4.15 6.17 1.78
C ILE A 33 -4.44 7.53 1.15
N LYS A 34 -3.87 8.62 1.66
CA LYS A 34 -4.04 9.96 1.04
C LYS A 34 -3.56 10.02 -0.41
N LEU A 35 -2.46 9.33 -0.73
CA LEU A 35 -1.97 9.25 -2.10
C LEU A 35 -2.90 8.42 -2.99
N GLN A 36 -3.42 7.30 -2.48
CA GLN A 36 -4.39 6.47 -3.18
C GLN A 36 -5.70 7.22 -3.42
N ASP A 37 -6.21 7.94 -2.42
CA ASP A 37 -7.42 8.77 -2.53
C ASP A 37 -7.24 9.85 -3.60
N CYS A 38 -6.10 10.56 -3.59
CA CYS A 38 -5.82 11.57 -4.62
C CYS A 38 -5.76 10.95 -6.03
N TYR A 39 -5.12 9.79 -6.19
CA TYR A 39 -5.11 9.09 -7.47
C TYR A 39 -6.51 8.57 -7.83
N PHE A 40 -7.29 8.10 -6.86
CA PHE A 40 -8.63 7.63 -7.10
C PHE A 40 -9.53 8.74 -7.63
N ASP A 41 -9.42 9.95 -7.07
CA ASP A 41 -10.19 11.12 -7.48
C ASP A 41 -9.73 11.66 -8.84
N LYS A 42 -8.42 11.83 -9.03
CA LYS A 42 -7.86 12.53 -10.19
C LYS A 42 -7.52 11.62 -11.36
N LYS A 43 -7.33 10.32 -11.09
CA LYS A 43 -6.77 9.31 -11.99
C LYS A 43 -5.43 9.70 -12.64
N ASP A 44 -4.69 10.63 -12.02
CA ASP A 44 -3.40 11.13 -12.49
C ASP A 44 -2.48 11.47 -11.31
N TRP A 45 -1.44 10.63 -11.12
CA TRP A 45 -0.46 10.78 -10.04
C TRP A 45 0.35 12.08 -10.14
N ARG A 46 0.46 12.69 -11.33
CA ARG A 46 1.20 13.94 -11.53
C ARG A 46 0.49 15.13 -10.87
N LEU A 47 -0.79 14.99 -10.57
CA LEU A 47 -1.59 15.97 -9.85
C LEU A 47 -1.57 15.74 -8.32
N CYS A 48 -0.95 14.65 -7.85
CA CYS A 48 -0.85 14.27 -6.44
C CYS A 48 0.56 14.48 -5.88
N LYS A 49 1.25 15.55 -6.32
CA LYS A 49 2.65 15.79 -6.00
C LYS A 49 2.88 15.98 -4.49
N GLU A 50 1.94 16.60 -3.79
CA GLU A 50 2.09 16.86 -2.37
C GLU A 50 1.90 15.58 -1.54
N GLU A 51 0.95 14.74 -1.91
CA GLU A 51 0.72 13.42 -1.33
C GLU A 51 1.92 12.49 -1.58
N MET A 52 2.49 12.51 -2.79
CA MET A 52 3.71 11.77 -3.10
C MET A 52 4.90 12.23 -2.26
N LYS A 53 5.09 13.54 -2.08
CA LYS A 53 6.16 14.08 -1.21
C LYS A 53 5.97 13.67 0.24
N ALA A 54 4.75 13.74 0.76
CA ALA A 54 4.43 13.35 2.13
C ALA A 54 4.71 11.85 2.38
N PHE A 55 4.25 10.99 1.46
CA PHE A 55 4.51 9.56 1.53
C PHE A 55 6.01 9.24 1.47
N LYS A 56 6.74 9.88 0.54
CA LYS A 56 8.20 9.72 0.43
C LYS A 56 8.92 10.19 1.69
N ALA A 57 8.60 11.37 2.21
CA ALA A 57 9.23 11.91 3.41
C ALA A 57 9.02 11.01 4.64
N CYS A 58 7.86 10.34 4.73
CA CYS A 58 7.62 9.33 5.76
C CYS A 58 8.52 8.10 5.57
N MET A 59 8.58 7.57 4.35
CA MET A 59 9.40 6.39 4.04
C MET A 59 10.90 6.65 4.21
N ASP A 60 11.38 7.85 3.89
CA ASP A 60 12.77 8.27 4.10
C ASP A 60 13.12 8.26 5.60
N LYS A 61 12.18 8.67 6.47
CA LYS A 61 12.37 8.59 7.93
C LYS A 61 12.42 7.14 8.41
N TYR A 62 11.53 6.28 7.94
CA TYR A 62 11.53 4.85 8.26
C TYR A 62 12.86 4.19 7.88
N GLN A 63 13.38 4.46 6.68
CA GLN A 63 14.69 3.95 6.23
C GLN A 63 15.90 4.55 7.00
N GLY A 64 15.71 5.70 7.64
CA GLY A 64 16.68 6.31 8.54
C GLY A 64 16.67 5.66 9.93
N THR A 65 15.51 5.23 10.43
CA THR A 65 15.37 4.54 11.73
C THR A 65 15.80 3.07 11.70
N ASP A 66 15.86 2.43 10.53
CA ASP A 66 16.39 1.07 10.34
C ASP A 66 17.94 0.99 10.30
N LYS A 67 18.66 2.08 10.55
CA LYS A 67 20.14 2.15 10.47
C LYS A 67 20.87 2.17 11.83
N ASP A 68 20.18 2.02 12.95
CA ASP A 68 20.77 1.91 14.29
C ASP A 68 20.80 0.46 14.79
#